data_AF-A0A1A7PS45-F1
#
_entry.id   AF-A0A1A7PS45-F1
#
_cell.length_a   1.000
_cell.length_b   1.000
_cell.length_c   1.000
_cell.angle_alpha   90.00
_cell.angle_beta   90.00
_cell.angle_gamma   90.00
#
_symmetry.space_group_name_H-M   'P 1'
#
loop_
_entity.id
_entity.type
_entity.pdbx_description
1 polymer ?
#
loop_
_entity_poly.entity_id
_entity_poly.type
_entity_poly.pdbx_seq_one_letter_code
_entity_poly.pdbx_strand_id
1 'polypeptide(L)' 'MNIVMDTTFFGRYFGVLVLIDSNSTNVVSPHFVRTEKVIYYQLALNRLRAKSYIIQLITCDGKRGLM' A
#
# COMPACT_ATOMS: atom_id res chain seq x y z
N MET A 1 -2.11 7.02 11.94
CA MET A 1 -1.07 6.91 10.89
C MET A 1 -1.64 7.35 9.57
N ASN A 2 -0.82 7.98 8.76
CA ASN A 2 -1.19 8.52 7.46
C ASN A 2 -0.43 7.72 6.42
N ILE A 3 -1.14 6.91 5.63
CA ILE A 3 -0.50 5.98 4.72
C ILE A 3 -0.46 6.58 3.32
N VAL A 4 0.74 6.60 2.74
CA VAL A 4 0.94 6.80 1.31
C VAL A 4 1.27 5.45 0.68
N MET A 5 0.54 5.11 -0.37
CA MET A 5 0.67 3.85 -1.08
C MET A 5 1.04 4.12 -2.53
N ASP A 6 2.07 3.43 -3.03
CA ASP A 6 2.42 3.45 -4.44
C ASP A 6 2.79 2.03 -4.91
N THR A 7 2.52 1.73 -6.18
CA THR A 7 3.03 0.51 -6.82
C THR A 7 3.98 0.88 -7.93
N THR A 8 5.28 0.64 -7.70
CA THR A 8 6.30 0.84 -8.73
C THR A 8 6.55 -0.46 -9.50
N PHE A 9 6.45 -0.44 -10.82
CA PHE A 9 6.72 -1.60 -11.69
C PHE A 9 8.17 -1.60 -12.22
N PHE A 10 8.85 -2.75 -12.07
CA PHE A 10 10.20 -3.00 -12.57
C PHE A 10 10.12 -3.80 -13.87
N GLY A 11 9.95 -3.08 -14.98
CA GLY A 11 9.73 -3.69 -16.29
C GLY A 11 8.41 -4.47 -16.35
N ARG A 12 8.39 -5.59 -17.08
CA ARG A 12 7.20 -6.48 -17.19
C ARG A 12 7.24 -7.67 -16.23
N TYR A 13 8.20 -7.70 -15.31
CA TYR A 13 8.49 -8.88 -14.49
C TYR A 13 7.74 -8.87 -13.15
N PHE A 14 7.81 -7.75 -12.44
CA PHE A 14 7.14 -7.55 -11.17
C PHE A 14 7.00 -6.05 -10.86
N GLY A 15 6.12 -5.74 -9.92
CA GLY A 15 6.04 -4.46 -9.24
C GLY A 15 6.14 -4.64 -7.73
N VAL A 16 6.37 -3.53 -7.05
CA VAL A 16 6.44 -3.48 -5.60
C VAL A 16 5.41 -2.46 -5.13
N LEU A 17 4.42 -2.94 -4.39
CA LEU A 17 3.50 -2.11 -3.63
C LEU A 17 4.20 -1.71 -2.33
N VAL A 18 4.39 -0.42 -2.12
CA VAL A 18 5.03 0.14 -0.94
C VAL A 18 4.01 0.95 -0.16
N LEU A 19 3.97 0.74 1.16
CA LEU A 19 3.20 1.55 2.10
C LEU A 19 4.17 2.30 3.00
N ILE A 20 4.08 3.62 3.00
CA ILE A 20 4.88 4.51 3.84
C ILE A 20 3.93 5.23 4.80
N ASP A 21 4.32 5.30 6.08
CA ASP A 21 3.65 6.21 7.02
C ASP A 21 4.25 7.61 6.84
N SER A 22 3.45 8.55 6.33
CA SER A 22 3.91 9.91 6.03
C SER A 22 4.32 10.70 7.27
N ASN A 23 3.88 10.27 8.46
CA ASN A 23 4.21 10.96 9.71
C ASN A 23 5.60 10.60 10.21
N SER A 24 6.02 9.34 10.03
CA SER A 24 7.33 8.85 10.49
C SER A 24 8.32 8.60 9.36
N THR A 25 7.88 8.70 8.10
CA THR A 25 8.63 8.40 6.88
C THR A 25 9.15 6.95 6.83
N ASN A 26 8.63 6.08 7.69
CA ASN A 26 9.03 4.68 7.75
C ASN A 26 8.27 3.86 6.71
N VAL A 27 9.00 2.94 6.06
CA VAL A 27 8.40 1.92 5.21
C VAL A 27 7.70 0.90 6.09
N VAL A 28 6.37 0.85 6.01
CA VAL A 28 5.55 -0.01 6.87
C VAL A 28 5.49 -1.43 6.30
N SER A 29 5.37 -1.56 4.97
CA SER A 29 5.45 -2.87 4.31
C SER A 29 5.66 -2.78 2.80
N PRO A 30 6.69 -3.46 2.26
CA PRO A 30 6.79 -3.75 0.83
C PRO A 30 6.12 -5.08 0.46
N HIS A 31 5.42 -5.12 -0.67
CA HIS A 31 4.78 -6.32 -1.23
C HIS A 31 5.10 -6.47 -2.71
N PHE A 32 5.65 -7.63 -3.09
CA PHE A 32 5.86 -7.97 -4.49
C PHE A 32 4.53 -8.35 -5.15
N VAL A 33 4.22 -7.70 -6.26
CA VAL A 33 3.00 -7.91 -7.04
C VAL A 33 3.38 -8.14 -8.50
N ARG A 34 2.73 -9.08 -9.18
CA ARG A 34 2.93 -9.24 -10.64
C ARG A 34 2.08 -8.27 -11.46
N THR A 35 0.96 -7.85 -10.90
CA THR A 35 -0.01 -6.95 -11.53
C THR A 35 -0.60 -6.06 -10.46
N GLU A 36 -1.02 -4.86 -10.84
CA GLU A 36 -1.66 -3.94 -9.91
C GLU A 36 -3.12 -4.34 -9.73
N LYS A 37 -3.44 -4.93 -8.58
CA LYS A 37 -4.81 -5.33 -8.22
C LYS A 37 -5.21 -4.70 -6.90
N VAL A 38 -6.44 -4.22 -6.82
CA VAL A 38 -7.05 -3.65 -5.61
C VAL A 38 -6.91 -4.56 -4.40
N ILE A 39 -7.01 -5.88 -4.60
CA ILE A 39 -6.90 -6.87 -3.51
C ILE A 39 -5.57 -6.76 -2.74
N TYR A 40 -4.48 -6.35 -3.38
CA TYR A 40 -3.18 -6.22 -2.72
C TYR A 40 -3.16 -5.02 -1.77
N TYR A 41 -3.82 -3.93 -2.12
CA TYR A 41 -3.99 -2.76 -1.25
C TYR A 41 -4.83 -3.13 -0.01
N GLN A 42 -5.95 -3.83 -0.22
CA GLN A 42 -6.82 -4.28 0.88
C GLN A 42 -6.09 -5.25 1.82
N LEU A 43 -5.33 -6.20 1.28
CA LEU A 43 -4.50 -7.13 2.07
C LEU A 43 -3.45 -6.39 2.89
N ALA A 44 -2.76 -5.42 2.30
CA ALA A 44 -1.77 -4.61 3.00
C ALA A 44 -2.39 -3.82 4.15
N LEU A 45 -3.52 -3.15 3.90
CA LEU A 45 -4.29 -2.42 4.90
C LEU A 45 -4.80 -3.31 6.03
N ASN A 46 -5.32 -4.50 5.71
CA ASN A 46 -5.79 -5.45 6.71
C ASN A 46 -4.66 -5.94 7.61
N ARG A 47 -3.44 -6.11 7.08
CA ARG A 47 -2.25 -6.42 7.92
C ARG A 47 -1.93 -5.29 8.90
N LEU A 48 -2.07 -4.03 8.49
CA LEU A 48 -1.88 -2.90 9.39
C LEU A 48 -2.96 -2.86 10.48
N ARG A 49 -4.22 -3.07 10.10
CA ARG A 49 -5.34 -3.15 11.06
C ARG A 49 -5.17 -4.30 12.05
N ALA A 50 -4.70 -5.46 11.60
CA ALA A 50 -4.43 -6.62 12.45
C ALA A 50 -3.31 -6.35 13.48
N LYS A 51 -2.37 -5.44 13.15
CA LYS A 51 -1.36 -4.94 14.10
C LYS A 51 -1.87 -3.82 15.03
N SER A 52 -3.18 -3.60 15.06
CA SER A 52 -3.85 -2.55 15.86
C SER A 52 -3.44 -1.11 15.48
N TYR A 53 -2.96 -0.90 14.25
CA TYR A 53 -2.69 0.45 13.78
C TYR A 53 -3.98 1.18 13.39
N ILE A 54 -4.13 2.41 13.88
CA ILE A 54 -5.24 3.30 13.52
C ILE A 54 -4.85 4.11 12.29
N ILE A 55 -5.45 3.77 11.14
CA ILE A 55 -5.25 4.45 9.87
C ILE A 55 -6.22 5.63 9.79
N GLN A 56 -5.68 6.84 9.72
CA GLN A 56 -6.46 8.08 9.69
C GLN A 56 -6.71 8.53 8.26
N LEU A 57 -5.71 8.37 7.39
CA LEU A 57 -5.77 8.79 6.00
C LEU A 57 -5.01 7.81 5.12
N ILE A 58 -5.50 7.67 3.89
CA ILE A 58 -4.89 6.87 2.83
C ILE A 58 -4.77 7.76 1.60
N THR A 59 -3.54 7.93 1.11
CA THR A 59 -3.24 8.59 -0.16
C THR A 59 -2.68 7.55 -1.11
N CYS A 60 -3.29 7.39 -2.27
CA CYS A 60 -2.82 6.52 -3.34
C CYS A 60 -3.07 7.20 -4.69
N ASP A 61 -2.23 6.90 -5.68
CA ASP A 61 -2.47 7.40 -7.03
C ASP A 61 -3.71 6.76 -7.64
N GLY A 62 -4.45 7.51 -8.46
CA GLY A 62 -5.87 7.30 -8.76
C GLY A 62 -6.23 5.90 -9.26
N LYS A 63 -6.79 5.06 -8.38
CA LYS A 63 -7.37 3.76 -8.72
C LYS A 63 -8.86 3.69 -8.42
N ARG A 64 -9.65 3.36 -9.46
CA ARG A 64 -11.08 3.03 -9.32
C ARG A 64 -11.24 1.75 -8.49
N GLY A 65 -12.16 1.78 -7.53
CA GLY A 65 -12.56 0.61 -6.73
C GLY A 65 -11.67 0.30 -5.54
N LEU A 66 -10.88 1.27 -5.05
CA LEU A 66 -10.03 1.07 -3.86
C LEU A 66 -10.82 1.00 -2.54
N MET A 67 -12.08 1.43 -2.56
CA MET A 67 -13.09 1.30 -1.49
C MET A 67 -14.14 0.27 -1.85
#